data_AF-A0A0K2RME3-F1
#
_entry.id   AF-A0A0K2RME3-F1
#
_cell.length_a   1.000
_cell.length_b   1.000
_cell.length_c   1.000
_cell.angle_alpha   90.00
_cell.angle_beta   90.00
_cell.angle_gamma   90.00
#
_symmetry.space_group_name_H-M   'P 1'
#
loop_
_entity.id
_entity.type
_entity.pdbx_description
1 polymer ?
#
loop_
_entity_poly.entity_id
_entity_poly.type
_entity_poly.pdbx_seq_one_letter_code
_entity_poly.pdbx_strand_id
1 'polypeptide(L)'
;MGTATDANTMLRMLFSRLGQPHIGSPQAFSFNVASISGAGAVTVERGGTTTKERRSFSITGGMCPRCEGRGSVTDFDLTALYDAGKSLSGGALTIPGYSMDGWFGRIFSGSGFFDMDKPISKYTKKELHDLLHKEPTKIKVEGINLTYEA
;
A
#
# COMPACT_ATOMS: atom_id res chain seq x y z
N MET A 1 -13.20 2.94 -32.73
CA MET A 1 -12.19 3.83 -32.14
C MET A 1 -12.80 5.22 -32.07
N GLY A 2 -13.15 5.68 -30.88
CA GLY A 2 -13.90 6.93 -30.66
C GLY A 2 -15.28 6.64 -30.07
N THR A 3 -15.38 6.54 -28.74
CA THR A 3 -16.67 6.51 -28.00
C THR A 3 -16.56 6.64 -26.47
N ALA A 4 -15.38 6.62 -25.85
CA ALA A 4 -15.25 6.93 -24.41
C ALA A 4 -13.96 7.69 -24.06
N THR A 5 -12.85 7.36 -24.73
CA THR A 5 -11.54 7.98 -24.45
C THR A 5 -11.47 9.45 -24.86
N ASP A 6 -12.06 9.83 -26.00
CA ASP A 6 -12.02 11.22 -26.49
C ASP A 6 -12.86 12.17 -25.63
N ALA A 7 -13.99 11.67 -25.09
CA ALA A 7 -14.85 12.43 -24.19
C ALA A 7 -14.11 12.85 -22.91
N ASN A 8 -13.27 11.96 -22.37
CA ASN A 8 -12.48 12.26 -21.18
C ASN A 8 -11.46 13.40 -21.43
N THR A 9 -10.82 13.46 -22.60
CA THR A 9 -9.95 14.60 -22.94
C THR A 9 -10.72 15.91 -23.03
N MET A 10 -11.91 15.89 -23.65
CA MET A 10 -12.77 17.07 -23.76
C MET A 10 -13.28 17.53 -22.38
N LEU A 11 -13.66 16.60 -21.51
CA LEU A 11 -14.09 16.89 -20.14
C LEU A 11 -12.97 17.54 -19.32
N ARG A 12 -11.73 17.04 -19.41
CA ARG A 12 -10.57 17.64 -18.70
C ARG A 12 -10.31 19.08 -19.14
N MET A 13 -10.43 19.36 -20.44
CA MET A 13 -10.32 20.72 -20.97
C MET A 13 -11.44 21.63 -20.47
N LEU A 14 -12.67 21.12 -20.43
CA LEU A 14 -13.85 21.86 -19.96
C LEU A 14 -13.74 22.18 -18.47
N PHE A 15 -13.42 21.21 -17.62
CA PHE A 15 -13.24 21.42 -16.18
C PHE A 15 -12.03 22.30 -15.85
N SER A 16 -10.94 22.20 -16.62
CA SER A 16 -9.80 23.09 -16.45
C SER A 16 -10.16 24.55 -16.72
N ARG A 17 -11.03 24.82 -17.72
CA ARG A 17 -11.41 26.19 -18.08
C ARG A 17 -12.58 26.76 -17.26
N LEU A 18 -13.56 25.92 -16.94
CA LEU A 18 -14.86 26.35 -16.40
C LEU A 18 -15.17 25.77 -15.02
N GLY A 19 -14.36 24.85 -14.51
CA GLY A 19 -14.59 24.21 -13.21
C GLY A 19 -14.42 25.17 -12.03
N GLN A 20 -15.36 25.11 -11.09
CA GLN A 20 -15.28 25.79 -9.80
C GLN A 20 -15.37 24.73 -8.68
N PRO A 21 -14.37 24.64 -7.77
CA PRO A 21 -13.14 25.43 -7.73
C PRO A 21 -12.19 25.12 -8.90
N HIS A 22 -11.42 26.12 -9.34
CA HIS A 22 -10.41 25.92 -10.37
C HIS A 22 -9.19 25.21 -9.76
N ILE A 23 -8.93 23.97 -10.16
CA ILE A 23 -7.83 23.15 -9.63
C ILE A 23 -6.60 23.08 -10.55
N GLY A 24 -6.61 23.80 -11.68
CA GLY A 24 -5.47 23.96 -12.57
C GLY A 24 -5.66 23.37 -13.97
N SER A 25 -4.56 22.87 -14.54
CA SER A 25 -4.49 22.43 -15.94
C SER A 25 -5.32 21.15 -16.18
N PRO A 26 -5.57 20.76 -17.45
CA PRO A 26 -6.26 19.50 -17.76
C PRO A 26 -5.59 18.26 -17.14
N GLN A 27 -4.28 18.35 -16.83
CA GLN A 27 -3.54 17.28 -16.16
C GLN A 27 -4.01 17.05 -14.72
N ALA A 28 -4.51 18.09 -14.04
CA ALA A 28 -5.09 17.99 -12.70
C ALA A 28 -6.36 17.13 -12.65
N PHE A 29 -6.99 16.88 -13.80
CA PHE A 29 -8.18 16.04 -13.94
C PHE A 29 -7.87 14.69 -14.59
N SER A 30 -6.59 14.36 -14.73
CA SER A 30 -6.13 13.19 -15.45
C SER A 30 -5.99 11.97 -14.57
N PHE A 31 -6.65 10.85 -14.92
CA PHE A 31 -6.51 9.60 -14.20
C PHE A 31 -5.12 8.95 -14.34
N ASN A 32 -4.32 9.33 -15.34
CA ASN A 32 -3.00 8.73 -15.60
C ASN A 32 -1.82 9.68 -15.36
N VAL A 33 -2.04 10.85 -14.74
CA VAL A 33 -0.97 11.79 -14.38
C VAL A 33 -0.90 11.93 -12.87
N ALA A 34 0.21 11.52 -12.28
CA ALA A 34 0.50 11.71 -10.86
C ALA A 34 0.79 13.18 -10.54
N SER A 35 0.44 13.60 -9.33
CA SER A 35 0.99 14.84 -8.78
C SER A 35 2.47 14.65 -8.46
N ILE A 36 3.35 15.56 -8.92
CA ILE A 36 4.79 15.51 -8.66
C ILE A 36 5.31 16.89 -8.22
N SER A 37 6.34 16.90 -7.37
CA SER A 37 7.05 18.12 -6.99
C SER A 37 8.55 17.87 -7.01
N GLY A 38 9.32 18.85 -7.47
CA GLY A 38 10.78 18.76 -7.53
C GLY A 38 11.43 20.13 -7.41
N ALA A 39 12.74 20.16 -7.18
CA ALA A 39 13.52 21.40 -7.21
C ALA A 39 14.84 21.16 -7.91
N GLY A 40 15.19 22.01 -8.87
CA GLY A 40 16.38 21.88 -9.70
C GLY A 40 17.03 23.23 -10.01
N ALA A 41 18.30 23.21 -10.37
CA ALA A 41 18.98 24.40 -10.89
C ALA A 41 18.55 24.62 -12.35
N VAL A 42 17.92 25.75 -12.61
CA VAL A 42 17.55 26.19 -13.96
C VAL A 42 18.54 27.27 -14.38
N THR A 43 19.19 27.04 -15.52
CA THR A 43 20.03 28.05 -16.17
C THR A 43 19.15 28.84 -17.11
N VAL A 44 19.01 30.15 -16.88
CA VAL A 44 18.28 31.05 -17.79
C VAL A 44 19.28 31.98 -18.43
N GLU A 45 19.28 32.04 -19.76
CA GLU A 45 19.98 33.06 -20.53
C GLU A 45 19.01 34.17 -20.92
N ARG A 46 19.31 35.41 -20.50
CA ARG A 46 18.55 36.60 -20.88
C ARG A 46 19.54 37.69 -21.27
N GLY A 47 19.49 38.15 -22.52
CA GLY A 47 20.32 39.25 -23.01
C GLY A 47 21.83 39.01 -22.84
N GLY A 48 22.32 37.79 -23.06
CA GLY A 48 23.75 37.45 -22.94
C GLY A 48 24.25 37.24 -21.50
N THR A 49 23.37 37.33 -20.49
CA THR A 49 23.70 37.01 -19.09
C THR A 49 23.12 35.64 -18.73
N THR A 50 23.98 34.75 -18.22
CA THR A 50 23.62 33.40 -17.77
C THR A 50 23.45 33.41 -16.25
N THR A 51 22.25 33.15 -15.74
CA THR A 51 21.99 33.06 -14.29
C THR A 51 21.54 31.64 -13.93
N LYS A 52 22.21 31.02 -12.94
CA LYS A 52 21.81 29.73 -12.37
C LYS A 52 20.97 29.95 -11.12
N GLU A 53 19.68 29.62 -11.17
CA GLU A 53 18.77 29.73 -10.04
C GLU A 53 18.19 28.35 -9.67
N ARG A 54 18.12 28.05 -8.37
CA ARG A 54 17.37 26.88 -7.92
C ARG A 54 15.88 27.23 -7.90
N ARG A 55 15.09 26.54 -8.73
CA ARG A 55 13.62 26.69 -8.75
C ARG A 55 12.96 25.40 -8.33
N SER A 56 11.92 25.53 -7.51
CA SER A 56 10.98 24.46 -7.23
C SER A 56 9.83 24.49 -8.24
N PHE A 57 9.34 23.32 -8.61
CA PHE A 57 8.14 23.14 -9.41
C PHE A 57 7.22 22.13 -8.73
N SER A 58 5.92 22.33 -8.88
CA SER A 58 4.89 21.36 -8.52
C SER A 58 3.93 21.23 -9.69
N ILE A 59 3.55 19.99 -10.00
CA ILE A 59 2.59 19.63 -11.03
C ILE A 59 1.47 18.88 -10.32
N THR A 60 0.27 19.45 -10.36
CA THR A 60 -0.93 18.79 -9.85
C THR A 60 -1.46 17.84 -10.92
N GLY A 61 -1.45 16.55 -10.62
CA GLY A 61 -2.02 15.47 -11.43
C GLY A 61 -3.24 14.85 -10.75
N GLY A 62 -4.23 14.43 -11.54
CA GLY A 62 -5.49 13.87 -11.04
C GLY A 62 -5.46 12.37 -10.67
N MET A 63 -4.34 11.69 -10.87
CA MET A 63 -4.23 10.26 -10.60
C MET A 63 -4.17 10.02 -9.09
N CYS A 64 -5.09 9.20 -8.59
CA CYS A 64 -4.98 8.67 -7.23
C CYS A 64 -3.75 7.72 -7.17
N PRO A 65 -2.75 7.98 -6.31
CA PRO A 65 -1.53 7.18 -6.26
C PRO A 65 -1.77 5.77 -5.69
N ARG A 66 -2.89 5.55 -5.00
CA ARG A 66 -3.24 4.24 -4.41
C ARG A 66 -3.79 3.26 -5.45
N CYS A 67 -4.60 3.74 -6.39
CA CYS A 67 -5.26 2.89 -7.39
C CYS A 67 -4.77 3.17 -8.82
N GLU A 68 -3.76 4.01 -9.00
CA GLU A 68 -3.25 4.45 -10.30
C GLU A 68 -4.35 4.96 -11.25
N GLY A 69 -5.36 5.61 -10.67
CA GLY A 69 -6.51 6.12 -11.43
C GLY A 69 -7.47 5.06 -11.98
N ARG A 70 -7.34 3.79 -11.56
CA ARG A 70 -8.27 2.71 -11.94
C ARG A 70 -9.59 2.72 -11.17
N GLY A 71 -9.64 3.41 -10.02
CA GLY A 71 -10.83 3.49 -9.17
C GLY A 71 -11.08 2.26 -8.27
N SER A 72 -10.36 1.17 -8.50
CA SER A 72 -10.35 -0.03 -7.64
C SER A 72 -8.92 -0.44 -7.32
N VAL A 73 -8.72 -1.03 -6.15
CA VAL A 73 -7.44 -1.62 -5.72
C VAL A 73 -7.69 -3.11 -5.52
N THR A 74 -6.88 -3.95 -6.18
CA THR A 74 -6.87 -5.39 -5.87
C THR A 74 -5.98 -5.57 -4.65
N ASP A 75 -6.60 -5.92 -3.53
CA ASP A 75 -5.91 -6.16 -2.25
C ASP A 75 -6.17 -7.61 -1.81
N PHE A 76 -5.31 -8.16 -0.96
CA PHE A 76 -5.52 -9.50 -0.42
C PHE A 76 -6.61 -9.47 0.65
N ASP A 77 -7.61 -10.34 0.53
CA ASP A 77 -8.61 -10.52 1.57
C ASP A 77 -7.99 -11.28 2.75
N LEU A 78 -7.60 -10.55 3.79
CA LEU A 78 -7.02 -11.12 5.01
C LEU A 78 -7.98 -12.11 5.70
N THR A 79 -9.30 -12.01 5.46
CA THR A 79 -10.27 -12.97 6.03
C THR A 79 -10.21 -14.34 5.36
N ALA A 80 -9.58 -14.45 4.19
CA ALA A 80 -9.29 -15.73 3.55
C ALA A 80 -8.04 -16.42 4.14
N LEU A 81 -7.22 -15.70 4.93
CA LEU A 81 -6.02 -16.24 5.58
C LEU A 81 -6.30 -16.82 6.97
N TYR A 82 -7.24 -16.21 7.70
CA TYR A 82 -7.59 -16.67 9.04
C TYR A 82 -9.04 -16.35 9.44
N ASP A 83 -9.59 -17.22 10.28
CA ASP A 83 -10.86 -17.05 10.98
C ASP A 83 -10.64 -16.27 12.28
N ALA A 84 -11.07 -15.00 12.30
CA ALA A 84 -10.94 -14.12 13.45
C ALA A 84 -11.72 -14.59 14.70
N GLY A 85 -12.73 -15.46 14.52
CA GLY A 85 -13.52 -16.02 15.61
C GLY A 85 -12.82 -17.13 16.39
N LYS A 86 -11.76 -17.71 15.81
CA LYS A 86 -11.01 -18.83 16.40
C LYS A 86 -9.65 -18.37 16.94
N SER A 87 -9.12 -19.16 17.86
CA SER A 87 -7.74 -19.04 18.33
C SER A 87 -6.79 -19.78 17.40
N LEU A 88 -5.48 -19.52 17.51
CA LEU A 88 -4.50 -20.28 16.74
C LEU A 88 -4.60 -21.77 17.09
N SER A 89 -4.69 -22.16 18.37
CA SER A 89 -4.88 -23.56 18.78
C SER A 89 -6.16 -24.18 18.20
N GLY A 90 -7.22 -23.38 18.05
CA GLY A 90 -8.50 -23.79 17.46
C GLY A 90 -8.52 -23.85 15.93
N GLY A 91 -7.37 -23.74 15.25
CA GLY A 91 -7.28 -23.83 13.80
C GLY A 91 -7.79 -22.58 13.09
N ALA A 92 -7.43 -21.40 13.59
CA ALA A 92 -7.82 -20.15 12.95
C ALA A 92 -7.19 -19.93 11.57
N LEU A 93 -6.03 -20.51 11.25
CA LEU A 93 -5.43 -20.35 9.92
C LEU A 93 -6.14 -21.24 8.89
N THR A 94 -6.68 -20.63 7.84
CA THR A 94 -7.42 -21.31 6.76
C THR A 94 -6.52 -21.73 5.59
N ILE A 95 -5.21 -21.45 5.72
CA ILE A 95 -4.20 -21.74 4.70
C ILE A 95 -3.97 -23.26 4.61
N PRO A 96 -4.16 -23.89 3.43
CA PRO A 96 -3.92 -25.32 3.26
C PRO A 96 -2.48 -25.71 3.66
N GLY A 97 -2.33 -26.71 4.52
CA GLY A 97 -1.03 -27.17 5.02
C GLY A 97 -0.57 -26.54 6.33
N TYR A 98 -1.23 -25.47 6.81
CA TYR A 98 -0.98 -24.91 8.13
C TYR A 98 -1.79 -25.68 9.18
N SER A 99 -1.14 -26.60 9.87
CA SER A 99 -1.72 -27.31 11.01
C SER A 99 -1.06 -26.89 12.32
N MET A 100 -1.91 -26.67 13.33
CA MET A 100 -1.53 -26.26 14.67
C MET A 100 -1.11 -27.45 15.55
N ASP A 101 -1.39 -28.67 15.08
CA ASP A 101 -0.82 -29.90 15.65
C ASP A 101 0.56 -30.22 15.05
N GLY A 102 0.92 -29.54 13.96
CA GLY A 102 2.14 -29.75 13.20
C GLY A 102 3.27 -28.79 13.56
N TRP A 103 4.20 -28.66 12.61
CA TRP A 103 5.39 -27.82 12.74
C TRP A 103 5.06 -26.35 13.04
N PHE A 104 4.06 -25.78 12.36
CA PHE A 104 3.64 -24.39 12.54
C PHE A 104 3.09 -24.12 13.93
N GLY A 105 2.29 -25.04 14.49
CA GLY A 105 1.79 -24.90 15.86
C GLY A 105 2.90 -24.87 16.91
N ARG A 106 3.97 -25.64 16.73
CA ARG A 106 5.16 -25.59 17.62
C ARG A 106 5.91 -24.28 17.47
N ILE A 107 6.02 -23.76 16.25
CA ILE A 107 6.64 -22.45 15.99
C ILE A 107 5.82 -21.33 16.67
N PHE A 108 4.50 -21.28 16.45
CA PHE A 108 3.67 -20.22 17.02
C PHE A 108 3.65 -20.28 18.55
N SER A 109 3.45 -21.45 19.13
CA SER A 109 3.48 -21.63 20.60
C SER A 109 4.88 -21.39 21.19
N GLY A 110 5.94 -21.83 20.53
CA GLY A 110 7.32 -21.67 20.97
C GLY A 110 7.93 -20.29 20.71
N SER A 111 7.33 -19.47 19.84
CA SER A 111 7.81 -18.11 19.53
C SER A 111 7.66 -17.15 20.71
N GLY A 112 6.69 -17.39 21.59
CA GLY A 112 6.31 -16.47 22.67
C GLY A 112 5.63 -15.18 22.20
N PHE A 113 5.28 -15.07 20.90
CA PHE A 113 4.64 -13.87 20.35
C PHE A 113 3.12 -13.88 20.48
N PHE A 114 2.50 -15.05 20.63
CA PHE A 114 1.06 -15.23 20.59
C PHE A 114 0.54 -16.01 21.78
N ASP A 115 -0.65 -15.64 22.24
CA ASP A 115 -1.47 -16.46 23.10
C ASP A 115 -2.29 -17.42 22.22
N MET A 116 -1.97 -18.72 22.29
CA MET A 116 -2.53 -19.72 21.39
C MET A 116 -4.03 -19.93 21.57
N ASP A 117 -4.59 -19.65 22.75
CA ASP A 117 -6.01 -19.87 23.07
C ASP A 117 -6.87 -18.61 22.92
N LYS A 118 -6.21 -17.48 22.67
CA LYS A 118 -6.87 -16.21 22.42
C LYS A 118 -7.41 -16.18 20.98
N PRO A 119 -8.69 -15.84 20.75
CA PRO A 119 -9.20 -15.61 19.40
C PRO A 119 -8.46 -14.48 18.68
N ILE A 120 -8.21 -14.61 17.38
CA ILE A 120 -7.46 -13.60 16.61
C ILE A 120 -8.17 -12.24 16.63
N SER A 121 -9.50 -12.20 16.70
CA SER A 121 -10.28 -10.95 16.87
C SER A 121 -9.91 -10.14 18.13
N LYS A 122 -9.34 -10.78 19.15
CA LYS A 122 -8.88 -10.12 20.38
C LYS A 122 -7.40 -9.74 20.33
N TYR A 123 -6.68 -10.07 19.25
CA TYR A 123 -5.28 -9.73 19.13
C TYR A 123 -5.09 -8.22 19.12
N THR A 124 -4.04 -7.78 19.80
CA THR A 124 -3.57 -6.42 19.71
C THR A 124 -3.03 -6.16 18.30
N LYS A 125 -2.94 -4.88 17.90
CA LYS A 125 -2.35 -4.51 16.60
C LYS A 125 -0.94 -5.07 16.42
N LYS A 126 -0.18 -5.21 17.50
CA LYS A 126 1.18 -5.77 17.48
C LYS A 126 1.14 -7.28 17.26
N GLU A 127 0.30 -8.02 17.99
CA GLU A 127 0.12 -9.47 17.78
C GLU A 127 -0.36 -9.75 16.35
N LEU A 128 -1.32 -8.99 15.83
CA LEU A 128 -1.80 -9.19 14.46
C LEU A 128 -0.72 -8.86 13.41
N HIS A 129 0.06 -7.81 13.62
CA HIS A 129 1.20 -7.50 12.76
C HIS A 129 2.27 -8.58 12.82
N ASP A 130 2.57 -9.11 14.01
CA ASP A 130 3.54 -10.18 14.18
C ASP A 130 3.06 -11.49 13.52
N LEU A 131 1.75 -11.70 13.42
CA LEU A 131 1.18 -12.85 12.72
C LEU A 131 1.25 -12.72 11.19
N LEU A 132 1.07 -11.51 10.63
CA LEU A 132 0.87 -11.31 9.19
C LEU A 132 2.07 -10.69 8.45
N HIS A 133 2.92 -9.94 9.15
CA HIS A 133 3.89 -9.03 8.54
C HIS A 133 5.23 -8.97 9.28
N LYS A 134 5.51 -9.91 10.19
CA LYS A 134 6.77 -9.87 10.95
C LYS A 134 7.95 -10.16 10.04
N GLU A 135 9.01 -9.38 10.22
CA GLU A 135 10.29 -9.67 9.59
C GLU A 135 10.89 -10.98 10.12
N PRO A 136 11.69 -11.70 9.29
CA PRO A 136 12.36 -12.94 9.68
C PRO A 136 13.13 -12.79 11.00
N THR A 137 12.64 -13.43 12.05
CA THR A 137 13.18 -13.28 13.41
C THR A 137 13.68 -14.62 13.93
N LYS A 138 14.91 -14.66 14.45
CA LYS A 138 15.44 -15.89 15.07
C LYS A 138 14.70 -16.19 16.37
N ILE A 139 14.15 -17.39 16.47
CA ILE A 139 13.49 -17.91 17.66
C ILE A 139 14.14 -19.22 18.08
N LYS A 140 14.00 -19.58 19.35
CA LYS A 140 14.47 -20.86 19.88
C LYS A 140 13.26 -21.66 20.37
N VAL A 141 12.93 -22.72 19.65
CA VAL A 141 11.77 -23.58 19.94
C VAL A 141 12.29 -24.98 20.26
N GLU A 142 11.94 -25.50 21.43
CA GLU A 142 12.32 -26.86 21.87
C GLU A 142 13.82 -27.18 21.74
N GLY A 143 14.68 -26.16 21.93
CA GLY A 143 16.14 -26.32 21.84
C GLY A 143 16.72 -26.16 20.43
N ILE A 144 15.90 -25.97 19.41
CA ILE A 144 16.32 -25.75 18.01
C ILE A 144 16.27 -24.24 17.70
N ASN A 145 17.32 -23.73 17.06
CA ASN A 145 17.32 -22.36 16.54
C ASN A 145 16.63 -22.35 15.17
N LEU A 146 15.57 -21.55 15.06
CA LEU A 146 14.76 -21.42 13.86
C LEU A 146 14.59 -19.94 13.51
N THR A 147 14.15 -19.67 12.29
CA THR A 147 13.70 -18.34 11.88
C THR A 147 12.19 -18.38 11.74
N TYR A 148 11.51 -17.49 12.46
CA TYR A 148 10.09 -17.22 12.30
C TYR A 148 9.88 -16.31 11.11
N GLU A 149 9.00 -16.70 10.18
CA GLU A 149 8.58 -15.93 9.02
C GLU A 149 7.05 -16.00 8.92
N ALA A 150 6.42 -14.87 8.61
CA ALA A 150 4.97 -14.71 8.48
C ALA A 150 4.53 -14.88 7.01
#